data_AF-A0A644ZTA3-F1
#
_entry.id   AF-A0A644ZTA3-F1
#
_cell.length_a   1.000
_cell.length_b   1.000
_cell.length_c   1.000
_cell.angle_alpha   90.00
_cell.angle_beta   90.00
_cell.angle_gamma   90.00
#
_symmetry.space_group_name_H-M   'P 1'
#
loop_
_entity.id
_entity.type
_entity.pdbx_description
1 polymer ?
#
loop_
_entity_poly.entity_id
_entity_poly.type
_entity_poly.pdbx_seq_one_letter_code
_entity_poly.pdbx_strand_id
1 'polypeptide(L)'
;MTKKEIALRSLQNKTDEEKLEILANKYNLNWSIPDGDCKIWFAKVFTYCTADELEDEINFFLFLVSILACILNLCFREEDTVFLGCTCPRGSKQAILYYSLKRRD
;
A
#
# COMPACT_ATOMS: atom_id res chain seq x y z
N MET A 1 -20.61 -17.06 10.04
CA MET A 1 -19.26 -16.53 10.31
C MET A 1 -18.56 -16.37 8.97
N THR A 2 -18.13 -15.16 8.63
CA THR A 2 -17.55 -14.88 7.30
C THR A 2 -16.11 -15.41 7.20
N LYS A 3 -15.64 -15.71 5.98
CA LYS A 3 -14.23 -16.10 5.74
C LYS A 3 -13.24 -15.08 6.35
N LYS A 4 -13.63 -13.80 6.37
CA LYS A 4 -12.90 -12.68 6.99
C LYS A 4 -12.79 -12.82 8.51
N GLU A 5 -13.89 -13.08 9.21
CA GLU A 5 -13.89 -13.25 10.68
C GLU A 5 -13.01 -14.41 11.14
N ILE A 6 -13.04 -15.52 10.38
CA ILE A 6 -12.21 -16.69 10.68
C ILE A 6 -10.72 -16.37 10.50
N ALA A 7 -10.37 -15.65 9.43
CA ALA A 7 -8.98 -15.22 9.21
C ALA A 7 -8.52 -14.24 10.30
N LEU A 8 -9.35 -13.28 10.71
CA LEU A 8 -8.99 -12.33 11.76
C LEU A 8 -8.77 -13.00 13.13
N ARG A 9 -9.60 -13.98 13.49
CA ARG A 9 -9.41 -14.75 14.73
C ARG A 9 -8.11 -15.55 14.71
N SER A 10 -7.73 -16.13 13.58
CA SER A 10 -6.45 -16.86 13.47
C SER A 10 -5.21 -15.98 13.60
N LEU A 11 -5.37 -14.66 13.53
CA LEU A 11 -4.28 -13.67 13.61
C LEU A 11 -4.25 -12.93 14.97
N GLN A 12 -5.23 -13.15 15.85
CA GLN A 12 -5.26 -12.51 17.17
C GLN A 12 -4.12 -13.03 18.05
N ASN A 13 -3.49 -12.11 18.80
CA ASN A 13 -2.36 -12.38 19.70
C ASN A 13 -1.14 -13.01 19.03
N LYS A 14 -1.01 -12.84 17.71
CA LYS A 14 0.15 -13.22 16.91
C LYS A 14 1.08 -12.04 16.70
N THR A 15 2.38 -12.29 16.57
CA THR A 15 3.33 -11.26 16.13
C THR A 15 3.12 -10.96 14.65
N ASP A 16 3.69 -9.86 14.15
CA ASP A 16 3.52 -9.48 12.76
C ASP A 16 4.20 -10.49 11.81
N GLU A 17 5.31 -11.10 12.22
CA GLU A 17 5.98 -12.18 11.49
C GLU A 17 5.09 -13.43 11.41
N GLU A 18 4.50 -13.85 12.54
CA GLU A 18 3.58 -15.00 12.56
C GLU A 18 2.34 -14.76 11.68
N LYS A 19 1.82 -13.53 11.68
CA LYS A 19 0.69 -13.16 10.81
C LYS A 19 1.06 -13.29 9.33
N LEU A 20 2.23 -12.79 8.95
CA LEU A 20 2.73 -12.87 7.57
C LEU A 20 2.91 -14.32 7.13
N GLU A 21 3.44 -15.19 7.98
CA GLU A 21 3.60 -16.61 7.69
C GLU A 21 2.24 -17.34 7.54
N ILE A 22 1.31 -17.09 8.47
CA ILE A 22 -0.04 -17.68 8.42
C ILE A 22 -0.75 -17.27 7.13
N LEU A 23 -0.65 -16.00 6.75
CA LEU A 23 -1.26 -15.47 5.54
C LEU A 23 -0.57 -16.00 4.28
N ALA A 24 0.77 -16.08 4.26
CA ALA A 24 1.53 -16.68 3.17
C ALA A 24 1.09 -18.12 2.91
N ASN A 25 1.08 -18.95 3.95
CA ASN A 25 0.75 -20.37 3.83
C ASN A 25 -0.71 -20.59 3.46
N LYS A 26 -1.64 -19.81 4.04
CA LYS A 26 -3.08 -19.99 3.81
C LYS A 26 -3.54 -19.56 2.42
N TYR A 27 -2.94 -18.51 1.88
CA TYR A 27 -3.34 -17.91 0.60
C TYR A 27 -2.31 -18.13 -0.50
N ASN A 28 -1.26 -18.91 -0.24
CA ASN A 28 -0.13 -19.12 -1.13
C ASN A 28 0.48 -17.79 -1.62
N LEU A 29 0.62 -16.82 -0.70
CA LEU A 29 1.18 -15.51 -1.00
C LEU A 29 2.70 -15.58 -0.88
N ASN A 30 3.37 -15.08 -1.92
CA ASN A 30 4.77 -14.74 -1.83
C ASN A 30 4.91 -13.25 -1.53
N TRP A 31 5.49 -12.90 -0.38
CA TRP A 31 5.72 -11.51 0.01
C TRP A 31 6.90 -10.87 -0.75
N SER A 32 7.73 -11.66 -1.45
CA SER A 32 8.73 -11.12 -2.35
C SER A 32 8.07 -10.52 -3.58
N ILE A 33 8.63 -9.42 -4.09
CA ILE A 33 8.19 -8.83 -5.36
C ILE A 33 8.35 -9.90 -6.46
N PRO A 34 7.26 -10.36 -7.10
CA PRO A 34 7.32 -11.41 -8.10
C PRO A 34 8.11 -10.93 -9.32
N ASP A 35 8.96 -11.80 -9.84
CA ASP A 35 9.54 -11.68 -11.17
C ASP A 35 8.48 -12.12 -12.19
N GLY A 36 8.06 -11.23 -13.10
CA GLY A 36 7.10 -11.52 -14.18
C GLY A 36 5.99 -10.49 -14.36
N ASP A 37 4.97 -10.80 -15.17
CA ASP A 37 3.84 -9.90 -15.49
C ASP A 37 2.86 -9.64 -14.33
N CYS A 38 3.08 -10.29 -13.19
CA CYS A 38 2.29 -10.07 -11.98
C CYS A 38 2.68 -8.75 -11.30
N LYS A 39 1.74 -7.81 -11.24
CA LYS A 39 1.86 -6.55 -10.51
C LYS A 39 1.54 -6.74 -9.03
N ILE A 40 2.42 -6.34 -8.11
CA ILE A 40 1.99 -6.15 -6.70
C ILE A 40 1.34 -4.78 -6.60
N TRP A 41 0.12 -4.76 -6.05
CA TRP A 41 -0.62 -3.56 -5.73
C TRP A 41 -0.30 -3.09 -4.32
N PHE A 42 -0.11 -1.79 -4.18
CA PHE A 42 0.14 -1.08 -2.94
C PHE A 42 -0.85 0.07 -2.80
N ALA A 43 -1.04 0.52 -1.56
CA ALA A 43 -1.81 1.71 -1.27
C ALA A 43 -1.03 2.58 -0.29
N LYS A 44 -0.84 3.85 -0.63
CA LYS A 44 -0.28 4.87 0.27
C LYS A 44 -1.40 5.80 0.70
N VAL A 45 -1.62 5.89 2.01
CA VAL A 45 -2.55 6.84 2.62
C VAL A 45 -1.79 8.10 3.00
N PHE A 46 -2.30 9.24 2.54
CA PHE A 46 -1.89 10.59 2.91
C PHE A 46 -2.97 11.20 3.78
N THR A 47 -2.56 11.91 4.82
CA THR A 47 -3.44 12.67 5.71
C THR A 47 -3.01 14.13 5.64
N TYR A 48 -3.94 15.04 5.36
CA TYR A 48 -3.60 16.44 5.05
C TYR A 48 -4.67 17.40 5.56
N CYS A 49 -4.29 18.65 5.84
CA CYS A 49 -5.20 19.72 6.21
C CYS A 49 -5.47 20.67 5.03
N THR A 50 -4.45 20.97 4.23
CA THR A 50 -4.53 21.85 3.05
C THR A 50 -4.13 21.11 1.77
N ALA A 51 -4.55 21.65 0.61
CA ALA A 51 -4.16 21.09 -0.67
C ALA A 51 -2.63 21.17 -0.88
N ASP A 52 -2.01 22.27 -0.47
CA ASP A 52 -0.57 22.48 -0.59
C ASP A 52 0.23 21.43 0.20
N GLU A 53 -0.19 21.12 1.43
CA GLU A 53 0.44 20.07 2.25
C GLU A 53 0.34 18.69 1.58
N LEU A 54 -0.81 18.38 0.98
CA LEU A 54 -0.98 17.13 0.23
C LEU A 54 -0.06 17.08 -0.99
N GLU A 55 0.04 18.18 -1.73
CA GLU A 55 0.89 18.28 -2.92
C GLU A 55 2.36 18.04 -2.56
N ASP A 56 2.85 18.68 -1.50
CA ASP A 56 4.22 18.48 -1.02
C ASP A 56 4.50 17.02 -0.61
N GLU A 57 3.57 16.40 0.13
CA GLU A 57 3.68 15.00 0.56
C GLU A 57 3.66 14.01 -0.62
N ILE A 58 2.79 14.25 -1.61
CA ILE A 58 2.73 13.44 -2.83
C ILE A 58 4.03 13.59 -3.64
N ASN A 59 4.49 14.82 -3.83
CA ASN A 59 5.73 15.10 -4.58
C ASN A 59 6.94 14.43 -3.92
N PHE A 60 7.05 14.53 -2.59
CA PHE A 60 8.11 13.86 -1.86
C PHE A 60 8.04 12.34 -1.97
N PHE A 61 6.84 11.76 -1.87
CA PHE A 61 6.63 10.33 -2.05
C PHE A 61 7.03 9.86 -3.46
N LEU A 62 6.59 10.56 -4.51
CA LEU A 62 6.92 10.23 -5.89
C LEU A 62 8.42 10.36 -6.18
N PHE A 63 9.09 11.35 -5.57
CA PHE A 63 10.54 11.49 -5.61
C PHE A 63 11.25 10.27 -5.00
N LEU A 64 10.86 9.87 -3.78
CA LEU A 64 11.43 8.71 -3.11
C LEU A 64 11.21 7.42 -3.90
N VAL A 65 9.99 7.19 -4.37
CA VAL A 65 9.66 5.99 -5.14
C VAL A 65 10.41 5.97 -6.46
N SER A 66 10.61 7.11 -7.12
CA SER A 66 11.39 7.21 -8.35
C SER A 66 12.86 6.85 -8.12
N ILE A 67 13.47 7.33 -7.03
CA ILE A 67 14.84 6.97 -6.65
C ILE A 67 14.95 5.48 -6.34
N LEU A 68 14.06 4.95 -5.50
CA LEU A 68 14.06 3.54 -5.12
C LEU A 68 13.81 2.64 -6.33
N ALA A 69 12.91 3.03 -7.23
CA ALA A 69 12.66 2.31 -8.46
C ALA A 69 13.89 2.28 -9.37
N CYS A 70 14.67 3.36 -9.43
CA CYS A 70 15.93 3.37 -10.16
C CYS A 70 16.97 2.43 -9.52
N ILE A 71 17.14 2.48 -8.19
CA ILE A 71 18.15 1.67 -7.48
C ILE A 71 17.81 0.17 -7.53
N LEU A 72 16.53 -0.17 -7.36
CA LEU A 72 16.05 -1.55 -7.28
C LEU A 72 15.64 -2.14 -8.64
N ASN A 73 15.86 -1.39 -9.73
CA ASN A 73 15.43 -1.74 -11.08
C ASN A 73 13.93 -2.09 -11.15
N LEU A 74 13.09 -1.26 -10.55
CA LEU A 74 11.63 -1.38 -10.56
C LEU A 74 10.98 -0.34 -11.49
N CYS A 75 9.74 -0.62 -11.88
CA CYS A 75 8.84 0.24 -12.61
C CYS A 75 7.65 0.55 -11.69
N PHE A 76 7.48 1.83 -11.37
CA PHE A 76 6.31 2.34 -10.66
C PHE A 76 5.22 2.67 -11.67
N ARG A 77 3.99 2.26 -11.37
CA ARG A 77 2.80 2.68 -12.11
C ARG A 77 1.75 3.15 -11.11
N GLU A 78 1.35 4.41 -11.26
CA GLU A 78 0.11 4.88 -10.64
C GLU A 78 -1.07 4.17 -11.31
N GLU A 79 -1.99 3.63 -10.51
CA GLU A 79 -3.15 2.90 -11.03
C GLU A 79 -4.43 3.71 -10.81
N ASP A 80 -4.71 4.13 -9.57
CA ASP A 80 -5.88 4.94 -9.22
C ASP A 80 -5.61 5.79 -7.97
N THR A 81 -6.20 6.99 -7.90
CA THR A 81 -6.14 7.85 -6.70
C THR A 81 -7.55 8.16 -6.21
N VAL A 82 -7.85 7.76 -4.97
CA VAL A 82 -9.15 7.99 -4.34
C VAL A 82 -9.02 9.07 -3.27
N PHE A 83 -9.80 10.15 -3.43
CA PHE A 83 -9.89 11.22 -2.45
C PHE A 83 -11.02 10.92 -1.46
N LEU A 84 -10.67 10.78 -0.17
CA LEU A 84 -11.64 10.60 0.90
C LEU A 84 -11.87 11.95 1.59
N GLY A 85 -13.05 12.53 1.35
CA GLY A 85 -13.50 13.74 2.03
C GLY A 85 -13.73 13.52 3.53
N CYS A 86 -13.64 14.60 4.32
CA CYS A 86 -13.72 14.53 5.78
C CYS A 86 -15.06 14.03 6.34
N THR A 87 -15.00 13.33 7.46
CA THR A 87 -16.14 12.93 8.31
C THR A 87 -16.13 13.57 9.71
N CYS A 88 -15.43 14.68 9.94
CA CYS A 88 -15.37 15.30 11.28
C CYS A 88 -15.20 16.85 11.25
N PRO A 89 -15.68 17.61 12.28
CA PRO A 89 -15.77 19.08 12.24
C PRO A 89 -14.42 19.82 12.29
N ARG A 90 -13.32 19.12 12.57
CA ARG A 90 -11.92 19.59 12.50
C ARG A 90 -11.05 18.66 11.64
N GLY A 91 -11.69 17.84 10.80
CA GLY A 91 -11.09 16.61 10.27
C GLY A 91 -9.94 16.85 9.31
N SER A 92 -8.84 16.13 9.53
CA SER A 92 -7.86 15.88 8.50
C SER A 92 -8.51 15.17 7.31
N LYS A 93 -8.20 15.60 6.09
CA LYS A 93 -8.61 14.94 4.85
C LYS A 93 -7.67 13.75 4.58
N GLN A 94 -8.15 12.78 3.81
CA GLN A 94 -7.33 11.63 3.42
C GLN A 94 -7.32 11.44 1.90
N ALA A 95 -6.18 11.05 1.37
CA ALA A 95 -6.03 10.62 -0.02
C ALA A 95 -5.37 9.25 -0.04
N ILE A 96 -5.90 8.33 -0.84
CA ILE A 96 -5.35 6.99 -1.02
C ILE A 96 -4.85 6.89 -2.45
N LEU A 97 -3.55 6.74 -2.60
CA LEU A 97 -2.89 6.48 -3.87
C LEU A 97 -2.67 4.97 -4.00
N TYR A 98 -3.33 4.36 -5.00
CA TYR A 98 -3.08 2.99 -5.40
C TYR A 98 -2.03 2.97 -6.50
N TYR A 99 -1.01 2.14 -6.29
CA TYR A 99 0.10 2.02 -7.23
C TYR A 99 0.57 0.58 -7.32
N SER A 100 1.24 0.25 -8.42
CA SER A 100 1.91 -1.03 -8.59
C SER A 100 3.41 -0.87 -8.79
N LEU A 101 4.16 -1.87 -8.32
CA LEU A 101 5.58 -2.03 -8.60
C LEU A 101 5.80 -3.33 -9.39
N LYS A 102 6.56 -3.23 -10.49
CA LYS A 102 7.04 -4.37 -11.30
C LYS A 102 8.56 -4.28 -11.39
N ARG A 103 9.30 -5.40 -11.48
CA ARG A 103 10.69 -5.34 -11.92
C ARG A 103 10.77 -4.89 -13.39
N ARG A 104 11.78 -4.09 -13.73
CA ARG A 104 12.11 -3.80 -15.13
C ARG A 104 12.72 -5.07 -15.72
N ASP A 105 12.14 -5.51 -16.84
CA ASP A 105 12.62 -6.65 -17.62
C ASP A 105 14.06 -6.40 -18.13
#